data_AF-A0A4Y2FQY6-F1
#
_entry.id   AF-A0A4Y2FQY6-F1
#
_cell.length_a   1.000
_cell.length_b   1.000
_cell.length_c   1.000
_cell.angle_alpha   90.00
_cell.angle_beta   90.00
_cell.angle_gamma   90.00
#
_symmetry.space_group_name_H-M   'P 1'
#
loop_
_entity.id
_entity.type
_entity.pdbx_description
1 polymer ?
#
loop_
_entity_poly.entity_id
_entity_poly.type
_entity_poly.pdbx_seq_one_letter_code
_entity_poly.pdbx_strand_id
1 'polypeptide(L)'
;MANVGKRKAFSIGAEKHGVNAFSQNEIEHFECCDDDVIISGDKMPTAYIRKGSFTRREWTENNLKNAIKAVEEKNMGVNKAAKTFSSPKTTLKRRIKIHNFTKSSLGFASILGCENENKILAHINKLQNRCFTPCRDSVKSMAYQLAEKLKISQTFIKEAKRAGYDWIQSFLNSQ
;
A
#
# COMPACT_ATOMS: atom_id res chain seq x y z
N MET A 1 24.02 39.60 -2.69
CA MET A 1 25.46 39.30 -2.53
C MET A 1 25.58 38.06 -1.67
N ALA A 2 25.96 36.93 -2.26
CA ALA A 2 25.88 35.59 -1.67
C ALA A 2 27.19 35.23 -0.94
N ASN A 3 27.07 34.66 0.26
CA ASN A 3 28.19 34.19 1.07
C ASN A 3 28.33 32.67 0.85
N VAL A 4 29.33 32.24 0.07
CA VAL A 4 29.57 30.82 -0.24
C VAL A 4 30.68 30.30 0.65
N GLY A 5 30.31 29.41 1.59
CA GLY A 5 31.22 28.75 2.51
C GLY A 5 32.25 27.86 1.79
N LYS A 6 33.52 28.03 2.14
CA LYS A 6 34.65 27.22 1.66
C LYS A 6 34.52 25.78 2.17
N ARG A 7 34.48 24.81 1.25
CA ARG A 7 34.58 23.38 1.58
C ARG A 7 36.04 23.00 1.81
N LYS A 8 36.36 22.41 2.97
CA LYS A 8 37.64 21.74 3.24
C LYS A 8 37.73 20.45 2.40
N ALA A 9 38.79 20.30 1.63
CA ALA A 9 39.13 19.04 0.97
C ALA A 9 39.82 18.10 1.96
N PHE A 10 39.41 16.83 1.98
CA PHE A 10 40.11 15.75 2.67
C PHE A 10 40.81 14.89 1.61
N SER A 11 42.13 14.72 1.75
CA SER A 11 42.96 13.88 0.90
C SER A 11 42.83 12.42 1.33
N ILE A 12 42.42 11.52 0.44
CA ILE A 12 42.45 10.07 0.66
C ILE A 12 43.77 9.56 0.11
N GLY A 13 44.69 9.17 1.00
CA GLY A 13 45.92 8.48 0.64
C GLY A 13 45.63 7.03 0.24
N ALA A 14 46.15 6.61 -0.90
CA ALA A 14 46.12 5.22 -1.36
C ALA A 14 47.38 4.50 -0.88
N GLU A 15 47.28 3.68 0.16
CA GLU A 15 48.34 2.76 0.56
C GLU A 15 48.28 1.49 -0.30
N LYS A 16 49.35 1.25 -1.05
CA LYS A 16 49.56 0.03 -1.83
C LYS A 16 50.37 -0.93 -0.97
N HIS A 17 49.72 -1.93 -0.39
CA HIS A 17 50.43 -3.09 0.17
C HIS A 17 50.44 -4.22 -0.86
N GLY A 18 51.65 -4.57 -1.30
CA GLY A 18 51.91 -5.64 -2.24
C GLY A 18 51.59 -7.01 -1.66
N VAL A 19 50.86 -7.81 -2.42
CA VAL A 19 50.68 -9.24 -2.17
C VAL A 19 51.94 -9.97 -2.62
N ASN A 20 52.67 -10.53 -1.66
CA ASN A 20 53.82 -11.39 -1.94
C ASN A 20 53.31 -12.81 -2.23
N ALA A 21 53.74 -13.39 -3.34
CA ALA A 21 53.37 -14.73 -3.79
C ALA A 21 53.93 -15.80 -2.83
N PHE A 22 53.06 -16.63 -2.26
CA PHE A 22 53.46 -17.81 -1.51
C PHE A 22 53.40 -19.04 -2.41
N SER A 23 54.53 -19.74 -2.50
CA SER A 23 54.77 -20.92 -3.32
C SER A 23 53.91 -22.11 -2.91
N GLN A 24 53.45 -22.88 -3.89
CA GLN A 24 52.86 -24.20 -3.71
C GLN A 24 53.92 -25.13 -3.12
N ASN A 25 53.70 -25.59 -1.89
CA ASN A 25 54.10 -26.91 -1.36
C ASN A 25 53.70 -26.95 0.12
N GLU A 26 52.70 -27.78 0.44
CA GLU A 26 52.34 -28.38 1.74
C GLU A 26 50.83 -28.66 1.72
N ILE A 27 50.45 -29.70 0.99
CA ILE A 27 49.15 -30.37 1.15
C ILE A 27 49.47 -31.65 1.92
N GLU A 28 49.35 -31.60 3.25
CA GLU A 28 49.19 -32.81 4.04
C GLU A 28 47.79 -32.85 4.63
N HIS A 29 47.11 -33.92 4.21
CA HIS A 29 45.94 -34.58 4.77
C HIS A 29 45.41 -34.04 6.11
N PHE A 30 44.19 -33.49 6.06
CA PHE A 30 43.26 -33.63 7.17
C PHE A 30 42.06 -34.44 6.67
N GLU A 31 42.06 -35.73 6.98
CA GLU A 31 40.90 -36.60 6.84
C GLU A 31 39.77 -36.02 7.71
N CYS A 32 38.70 -35.56 7.06
CA CYS A 32 37.39 -35.54 7.68
C CYS A 32 36.58 -36.63 6.97
N CYS A 33 36.23 -37.65 7.74
CA CYS A 33 35.56 -38.86 7.33
C CYS A 33 34.35 -38.61 6.40
N ASP A 34 34.22 -39.52 5.44
CA ASP A 34 33.11 -39.63 4.49
C ASP A 34 31.76 -39.94 5.16
N ASP A 35 30.72 -39.70 4.35
CA ASP A 35 29.38 -40.32 4.32
C ASP A 35 28.23 -39.66 5.13
N ASP A 36 27.46 -38.81 4.45
CA ASP A 36 26.13 -39.23 3.96
C ASP A 36 25.62 -38.35 2.81
N VAL A 37 25.30 -39.02 1.70
CA VAL A 37 24.66 -38.51 0.49
C VAL A 37 23.23 -38.05 0.79
N ILE A 38 22.92 -36.77 0.54
CA ILE A 38 21.54 -36.35 0.20
C ILE A 38 21.59 -35.56 -1.12
N ILE A 39 21.36 -36.30 -2.21
CA ILE A 39 20.91 -35.73 -3.47
C ILE A 39 19.44 -35.32 -3.27
N SER A 40 19.21 -34.03 -3.03
CA SER A 40 17.98 -33.38 -3.43
C SER A 40 18.35 -31.94 -3.77
N GLY A 41 18.48 -31.66 -5.07
CA GLY A 41 18.86 -30.36 -5.58
C GLY A 41 17.89 -29.28 -5.10
N ASP A 42 18.32 -28.49 -4.13
CA ASP A 42 17.74 -27.21 -3.78
C ASP A 42 17.95 -26.26 -4.97
N LYS A 43 16.94 -26.17 -5.84
CA LYS A 43 16.83 -25.03 -6.75
C LYS A 43 16.68 -23.80 -5.86
N MET A 44 17.72 -22.96 -5.83
CA MET A 44 17.68 -21.64 -5.20
C MET A 44 16.35 -20.95 -5.56
N PRO A 45 15.51 -20.56 -4.59
CA PRO A 45 14.21 -19.95 -4.88
C PRO A 45 14.42 -18.67 -5.70
N THR A 46 14.19 -18.76 -7.01
CA THR A 46 14.28 -17.60 -7.92
C THR A 46 13.11 -16.64 -7.73
N ALA A 47 12.02 -17.10 -7.10
CA ALA A 47 10.88 -16.28 -6.73
C ALA A 47 11.04 -15.72 -5.31
N TYR A 48 11.24 -14.41 -5.21
CA TYR A 48 11.26 -13.70 -3.93
C TYR A 48 9.88 -13.75 -3.25
N ILE A 49 9.79 -14.45 -2.12
CA ILE A 49 8.62 -14.39 -1.23
C ILE A 49 8.85 -13.25 -0.24
N ARG A 50 8.00 -12.23 -0.26
CA ARG A 50 8.02 -11.17 0.76
C ARG A 50 7.83 -11.79 2.15
N LYS A 51 8.79 -11.57 3.04
CA LYS A 51 8.64 -11.94 4.45
C LYS A 51 7.47 -11.16 5.04
N GLY A 52 6.38 -11.86 5.35
CA GLY A 52 5.17 -11.28 5.91
C GLY A 52 4.18 -10.78 4.86
N SER A 53 3.65 -11.68 4.02
CA SER A 53 2.41 -11.44 3.27
C SER A 53 1.21 -11.32 4.23
N PHE A 54 1.25 -10.32 5.11
CA PHE A 54 0.10 -9.92 5.90
C PHE A 54 -0.84 -9.19 4.96
N THR A 55 -2.10 -9.62 4.96
CA THR A 55 -3.09 -9.02 4.10
C THR A 55 -3.31 -7.57 4.60
N ARG A 56 -3.34 -6.61 3.68
CA ARG A 56 -3.21 -5.20 4.05
C ARG A 56 -4.42 -4.77 4.88
N ARG A 57 -4.18 -4.27 6.11
CA ARG A 57 -5.20 -3.65 6.99
C ARG A 57 -6.28 -4.63 7.51
N GLU A 58 -5.88 -5.81 7.97
CA GLU A 58 -6.77 -6.82 8.58
C GLU A 58 -7.51 -6.39 9.86
N TRP A 59 -7.11 -5.30 10.52
CA TRP A 59 -7.82 -4.85 11.73
C TRP A 59 -9.21 -4.27 11.38
N THR A 60 -10.22 -4.58 12.17
CA THR A 60 -11.60 -4.08 11.99
C THR A 60 -11.81 -2.73 12.68
N GLU A 61 -12.84 -2.00 12.28
CA GLU A 61 -13.19 -0.73 12.93
C GLU A 61 -13.59 -0.92 14.40
N ASN A 62 -14.31 -2.00 14.71
CA ASN A 62 -14.72 -2.33 16.07
C ASN A 62 -13.51 -2.61 16.97
N ASN A 63 -12.53 -3.37 16.46
CA ASN A 63 -11.29 -3.65 17.19
C ASN A 63 -10.56 -2.35 17.55
N LEU A 64 -10.51 -1.41 16.61
CA LEU A 64 -9.93 -0.10 16.84
C LEU A 64 -10.70 0.71 17.89
N LYS A 65 -12.04 0.76 17.79
CA LYS A 65 -12.90 1.47 18.75
C LYS A 65 -12.77 0.91 20.17
N ASN A 66 -12.79 -0.42 20.29
CA ASN A 66 -12.63 -1.11 21.57
C ASN A 66 -11.25 -0.83 22.19
N ALA A 67 -10.20 -0.85 21.38
CA ALA A 67 -8.85 -0.54 21.84
C ALA A 67 -8.69 0.90 22.33
N ILE A 68 -9.36 1.86 21.67
CA ILE A 68 -9.32 3.27 22.05
C ILE A 68 -10.09 3.47 23.36
N LYS A 69 -11.30 2.92 23.46
CA LYS A 69 -12.11 2.97 24.69
C LYS A 69 -11.33 2.45 25.90
N ALA A 70 -10.67 1.30 25.76
CA ALA A 70 -9.87 0.71 26.84
C ALA A 70 -8.64 1.56 27.26
N VAL A 71 -8.11 2.36 26.35
CA VAL A 71 -7.00 3.30 26.62
C VAL A 71 -7.51 4.59 27.26
N GLU A 72 -8.66 5.10 26.80
CA GLU A 72 -9.31 6.30 27.36
C GLU A 72 -9.80 6.07 28.79
N GLU A 73 -10.38 4.89 29.08
CA GLU A 73 -10.78 4.45 30.42
C GLU A 73 -9.59 4.16 31.35
N LYS A 74 -8.35 4.36 30.87
CA LYS A 74 -7.08 4.08 31.59
C LYS A 74 -6.94 2.65 32.13
N ASN A 75 -7.77 1.70 31.68
CA ASN A 75 -7.72 0.30 32.09
C ASN A 75 -6.42 -0.38 31.59
N MET A 76 -5.96 -0.03 30.37
CA MET A 76 -4.72 -0.57 29.82
C MET A 76 -3.93 0.42 28.98
N GLY A 77 -2.59 0.30 29.00
CA GLY A 77 -1.70 1.08 28.15
C GLY A 77 -1.78 0.68 26.67
N VAL A 78 -1.39 1.60 25.79
CA VAL A 78 -1.52 1.46 24.32
C VAL A 78 -0.93 0.16 23.76
N ASN A 79 0.19 -0.31 24.31
CA ASN A 79 0.83 -1.55 23.84
C ASN A 79 0.01 -2.80 24.20
N LYS A 80 -0.59 -2.82 25.39
CA LYS A 80 -1.45 -3.92 25.85
C LYS A 80 -2.74 -3.93 25.03
N ALA A 81 -3.38 -2.78 24.85
CA ALA A 81 -4.57 -2.63 24.01
C ALA A 81 -4.33 -3.10 22.56
N ALA A 82 -3.21 -2.71 21.95
CA ALA A 82 -2.85 -3.12 20.60
C ALA A 82 -2.81 -4.65 20.44
N LYS A 83 -2.22 -5.35 21.42
CA LYS A 83 -2.14 -6.82 21.43
C LYS A 83 -3.50 -7.47 21.69
N THR A 84 -4.27 -6.96 22.66
CA THR A 84 -5.57 -7.53 23.05
C THR A 84 -6.61 -7.44 21.94
N PHE A 85 -6.64 -6.32 21.21
CA PHE A 85 -7.66 -6.08 20.19
C PHE A 85 -7.14 -6.29 18.75
N SER A 86 -5.96 -6.90 18.56
CA SER A 86 -5.36 -7.14 17.24
C SER A 86 -5.31 -5.87 16.35
N SER A 87 -4.98 -4.73 16.96
CA SER A 87 -4.82 -3.44 16.29
C SER A 87 -3.35 -3.05 16.26
N PRO A 88 -2.79 -2.63 15.10
CA PRO A 88 -1.39 -2.22 15.04
C PRO A 88 -1.11 -1.03 15.98
N LYS A 89 -0.10 -1.18 16.84
CA LYS A 89 0.34 -0.15 17.81
C LYS A 89 0.52 1.23 17.19
N THR A 90 1.14 1.31 16.02
CA THR A 90 1.37 2.56 15.28
C THR A 90 0.07 3.20 14.83
N THR A 91 -0.88 2.39 14.34
CA THR A 91 -2.20 2.85 13.90
C THR A 91 -3.01 3.37 15.09
N LEU A 92 -3.02 2.63 16.20
CA LEU A 92 -3.71 3.01 17.42
C LEU A 92 -3.18 4.34 17.97
N LYS A 93 -1.86 4.47 18.12
CA LYS A 93 -1.21 5.73 18.56
C LYS A 93 -1.58 6.91 17.65
N ARG A 94 -1.47 6.74 16.33
CA ARG A 94 -1.75 7.80 15.35
C ARG A 94 -3.21 8.27 15.44
N ARG A 95 -4.14 7.32 15.56
CA ARG A 95 -5.58 7.60 15.57
C ARG A 95 -6.07 8.25 16.84
N ILE A 96 -5.49 7.92 17.99
CA ILE A 96 -5.73 8.62 19.26
C ILE A 96 -5.30 10.08 19.12
N LYS A 97 -4.10 10.35 18.58
CA LYS A 97 -3.60 11.72 18.38
C LYS A 97 -4.48 12.57 17.45
N ILE A 98 -5.01 11.97 16.38
CA ILE A 98 -5.85 12.65 15.39
C ILE A 98 -7.34 12.67 15.83
N HIS A 99 -7.71 11.89 16.85
CA HIS A 99 -9.10 11.61 17.22
C HIS A 99 -9.97 11.16 16.02
N ASN A 100 -9.45 10.21 15.23
CA ASN A 100 -10.19 9.60 14.11
C ASN A 100 -10.32 8.09 14.29
N PHE A 101 -11.56 7.64 14.46
CA PHE A 101 -11.89 6.26 14.83
C PHE A 101 -12.50 5.45 13.68
N THR A 102 -12.70 6.05 12.51
CA THR A 102 -13.37 5.41 11.37
C THR A 102 -12.39 4.71 10.44
N LYS A 103 -12.75 3.53 9.95
CA LYS A 103 -11.92 2.79 8.99
C LYS A 103 -12.16 3.36 7.58
N SER A 104 -11.35 4.33 7.18
CA SER A 104 -11.41 4.89 5.82
C SER A 104 -11.12 3.83 4.74
N SER A 105 -11.72 3.95 3.55
CA SER A 105 -11.30 3.15 2.40
C SER A 105 -9.81 3.38 2.09
N LEU A 106 -9.17 2.39 1.47
CA LEU A 106 -7.78 2.48 1.02
C LEU A 106 -7.77 3.05 -0.40
N GLY A 107 -6.92 4.05 -0.65
CA GLY A 107 -6.77 4.64 -1.98
C GLY A 107 -7.37 6.05 -2.08
N PHE A 108 -7.43 6.56 -3.31
CA PHE A 108 -8.03 7.85 -3.61
C PHE A 108 -9.56 7.75 -3.52
N ALA A 109 -10.18 8.79 -2.96
CA ALA A 109 -11.63 8.91 -3.00
C ALA A 109 -12.08 9.11 -4.46
N SER A 110 -13.30 8.66 -4.78
CA SER A 110 -13.87 8.87 -6.11
C SER A 110 -13.88 10.35 -6.48
N ILE A 111 -13.58 10.65 -7.74
CA ILE A 111 -13.57 12.00 -8.34
C ILE A 111 -14.93 12.69 -8.16
N LEU A 112 -16.03 11.93 -8.25
CA LEU A 112 -17.38 12.47 -8.09
C LEU A 112 -17.88 12.41 -6.64
N GLY A 113 -17.22 11.64 -5.77
CA GLY A 113 -17.65 11.35 -4.40
C GLY A 113 -18.77 10.30 -4.32
N CYS A 114 -18.87 9.63 -3.17
CA CYS A 114 -19.75 8.48 -2.98
C CYS A 114 -21.24 8.83 -3.19
N GLU A 115 -21.67 10.03 -2.78
CA GLU A 115 -23.07 10.45 -2.91
C GLU A 115 -23.49 10.52 -4.39
N ASN A 116 -22.61 11.01 -5.25
CA ASN A 116 -22.90 11.17 -6.66
C ASN A 116 -22.82 9.84 -7.42
N GLU A 117 -21.90 8.97 -7.03
CA GLU A 117 -21.89 7.58 -7.51
C GLU A 117 -23.18 6.86 -7.16
N ASN A 118 -23.71 7.04 -5.94
CA ASN A 118 -25.00 6.48 -5.53
C ASN A 118 -26.16 6.99 -6.39
N LYS A 119 -26.13 8.25 -6.83
CA LYS A 119 -27.13 8.80 -7.77
C LYS A 119 -27.05 8.10 -9.14
N ILE A 120 -25.84 7.82 -9.64
CA ILE A 120 -25.63 7.09 -10.90
C ILE A 120 -26.15 5.65 -10.76
N LEU A 121 -25.86 4.97 -9.64
CA LEU A 121 -26.36 3.62 -9.37
C LEU A 121 -27.88 3.58 -9.28
N ALA A 122 -28.48 4.52 -8.55
CA ALA A 122 -29.93 4.63 -8.47
C ALA A 122 -30.54 4.83 -9.86
N HIS A 123 -29.85 5.54 -10.76
CA HIS A 123 -30.29 5.68 -12.14
C HIS A 123 -30.12 4.37 -12.94
N ILE A 124 -28.99 3.67 -12.82
CA ILE A 124 -28.77 2.37 -13.45
C ILE A 124 -29.83 1.35 -13.02
N ASN A 125 -30.13 1.27 -11.72
CA ASN A 125 -31.18 0.37 -11.20
C ASN A 125 -32.56 0.72 -11.78
N LYS A 126 -32.87 2.02 -11.92
CA LYS A 126 -34.13 2.46 -12.57
C LYS A 126 -34.19 2.05 -14.05
N LEU A 127 -33.06 2.07 -14.76
CA LEU A 127 -32.98 1.63 -16.16
C LEU A 127 -33.15 0.12 -16.26
N GLN A 128 -32.49 -0.65 -15.39
CA GLN A 128 -32.59 -2.10 -15.32
C GLN A 128 -34.03 -2.55 -15.05
N ASN A 129 -34.74 -1.88 -14.14
CA ASN A 129 -36.15 -2.15 -13.84
C ASN A 129 -37.08 -1.91 -15.05
N ARG A 130 -36.64 -1.13 -16.04
CA ARG A 130 -37.35 -0.88 -17.30
C ARG A 130 -36.82 -1.73 -18.45
N CYS A 131 -36.10 -2.81 -18.15
CA CYS A 131 -35.45 -3.71 -19.09
C CYS A 131 -34.35 -3.07 -19.95
N PHE A 132 -33.79 -1.93 -19.53
CA PHE A 132 -32.63 -1.31 -20.19
C PHE A 132 -31.35 -1.62 -19.43
N THR A 133 -30.38 -2.23 -20.11
CA THR A 133 -29.04 -2.45 -19.53
C THR A 133 -28.08 -1.37 -20.06
N PRO A 134 -27.67 -0.40 -19.22
CA PRO A 134 -26.78 0.65 -19.67
C PRO A 134 -25.37 0.09 -19.95
N CYS A 135 -24.82 0.47 -21.11
CA CYS A 135 -23.45 0.13 -21.49
C CYS A 135 -22.43 0.97 -20.69
N ARG A 136 -21.17 0.48 -20.57
CA ARG A 136 -20.07 1.18 -19.88
C ARG A 136 -19.87 2.61 -20.39
N ASP A 137 -20.00 2.85 -21.68
CA ASP A 137 -19.86 4.19 -22.25
C ASP A 137 -21.03 5.11 -21.90
N SER A 138 -22.24 4.56 -21.82
CA SER A 138 -23.40 5.30 -21.30
C SER A 138 -23.16 5.74 -19.85
N VAL A 139 -22.62 4.86 -19.01
CA VAL A 139 -22.25 5.20 -17.61
C VAL A 139 -21.19 6.30 -17.55
N LYS A 140 -20.16 6.25 -18.40
CA LYS A 140 -19.14 7.31 -18.49
C LYS A 140 -19.72 8.65 -18.92
N SER A 141 -20.69 8.66 -19.85
CA SER A 141 -21.37 9.88 -20.27
C SER A 141 -22.30 10.43 -19.19
N MET A 142 -23.04 9.57 -18.48
CA MET A 142 -23.88 9.97 -17.34
C MET A 142 -23.05 10.62 -16.23
N ALA A 143 -21.89 10.04 -15.92
CA ALA A 143 -20.95 10.57 -14.93
C ALA A 143 -20.44 11.97 -15.29
N TYR A 144 -20.07 12.17 -16.56
CA TYR A 144 -19.62 13.47 -17.06
C TYR A 144 -20.73 14.52 -17.00
N GLN A 145 -21.94 14.18 -17.45
CA GLN A 145 -23.10 15.08 -17.40
C GLN A 145 -23.44 15.49 -15.96
N LEU A 146 -23.35 14.55 -15.02
CA LEU A 146 -23.58 14.82 -13.61
C LEU A 146 -22.50 15.77 -13.04
N ALA A 147 -21.24 15.58 -13.42
CA ALA A 147 -20.13 16.44 -13.02
C ALA A 147 -20.30 17.88 -13.52
N GLU A 148 -20.71 18.06 -14.78
CA GLU A 148 -20.99 19.38 -15.36
C GLU A 148 -22.14 20.08 -14.62
N LYS A 149 -23.24 19.37 -14.33
CA LYS A 149 -24.40 19.91 -13.61
C LYS A 149 -24.03 20.38 -12.21
N LEU A 150 -23.17 19.63 -11.51
CA LEU A 150 -22.70 19.97 -10.17
C LEU A 150 -21.51 20.95 -10.15
N LYS A 151 -21.00 21.32 -11.33
CA LYS A 151 -19.82 22.20 -11.49
C LYS A 151 -18.59 21.73 -10.69
N ILE A 152 -18.43 20.41 -10.56
CA ILE A 152 -17.27 19.82 -9.87
C ILE A 152 -16.05 19.94 -10.81
N SER A 153 -14.90 20.32 -10.27
CA SER A 153 -13.64 20.32 -11.03
C SER A 153 -13.26 18.88 -11.40
N GLN A 154 -13.57 18.50 -12.64
CA GLN A 154 -13.39 17.15 -13.15
C GLN A 154 -12.06 17.00 -13.89
N THR A 155 -11.41 15.85 -13.71
CA THR A 155 -10.25 15.40 -14.52
C THR A 155 -10.69 14.71 -15.82
N PHE A 156 -11.99 14.70 -16.13
CA PHE A 156 -12.54 14.01 -17.29
C PHE A 156 -12.13 14.67 -18.62
N ILE A 157 -12.16 13.86 -19.69
CA ILE A 157 -11.78 14.29 -21.04
C ILE A 157 -12.91 15.14 -21.62
N LYS A 158 -12.68 16.46 -21.74
CA LYS A 158 -13.69 17.43 -22.20
C LYS A 158 -14.08 17.23 -23.67
N GLU A 159 -13.13 16.87 -24.52
CA GLU A 159 -13.36 16.67 -25.95
C GLU A 159 -14.36 15.54 -26.22
N ALA A 160 -14.19 14.41 -25.53
CA ALA A 160 -15.03 13.23 -25.69
C ALA A 160 -16.29 13.23 -24.79
N LYS A 161 -16.46 14.24 -23.93
CA LYS A 161 -17.59 14.40 -22.98
C LYS A 161 -17.93 13.12 -22.21
N ARG A 162 -16.89 12.42 -21.72
CA ARG A 162 -17.02 11.14 -21.03
C ARG A 162 -15.99 11.00 -19.91
N ALA A 163 -16.33 10.24 -18.88
CA ALA A 163 -15.39 9.87 -17.84
C ALA A 163 -14.27 8.96 -18.37
N GLY A 164 -13.08 9.07 -17.76
CA GLY A 164 -11.90 8.28 -18.13
C GLY A 164 -12.03 6.79 -17.79
N TYR A 165 -11.08 5.99 -18.29
CA TYR A 165 -11.02 4.55 -18.03
C TYR A 165 -10.82 4.23 -16.54
N ASP A 166 -9.91 4.94 -15.89
CA ASP A 166 -9.59 4.71 -14.48
C ASP A 166 -10.80 4.95 -13.57
N TRP A 167 -11.61 5.95 -13.92
CA TRP A 167 -12.83 6.25 -13.17
C TRP A 167 -13.84 5.11 -13.27
N ILE A 168 -14.13 4.58 -14.46
CA ILE A 168 -15.13 3.49 -14.58
C ILE A 168 -14.64 2.21 -13.90
N GLN A 169 -13.33 1.92 -13.94
CA GLN A 169 -12.78 0.75 -13.26
C GLN A 169 -12.87 0.90 -11.73
N SER A 170 -12.51 2.10 -11.22
CA SER A 170 -12.67 2.40 -9.80
C SER A 170 -14.14 2.32 -9.38
N PHE A 171 -15.05 2.86 -10.19
CA PHE A 171 -16.48 2.83 -9.93
C PHE A 171 -16.99 1.39 -9.81
N LEU A 172 -16.64 0.52 -10.75
CA LEU A 172 -17.05 -0.90 -10.74
C LEU A 172 -16.42 -1.72 -9.60
N ASN A 173 -15.17 -1.42 -9.23
CA ASN A 173 -14.50 -2.12 -8.12
C ASN A 173 -14.95 -1.62 -6.74
N SER A 174 -15.60 -0.46 -6.66
CA SER A 174 -16.06 0.15 -5.41
C SER A 174 -17.49 -0.25 -5.05
N GLN A 175 -18.23 -0.90 -5.95
CA GLN A 175 -19.59 -1.41 -5.71
C GLN A 175 -19.60 -2.83 -5.14
#